data_AF-A0A2N0R9U5-F1
#
_entry.id   AF-A0A2N0R9U5-F1
#
_cell.length_a   1.000
_cell.length_b   1.000
_cell.length_c   1.000
_cell.angle_alpha   90.00
_cell.angle_beta   90.00
_cell.angle_gamma   90.00
#
_symmetry.space_group_name_H-M   'P 1'
#
loop_
_entity.id
_entity.type
_entity.pdbx_description
1 polymer ?
#
loop_
_entity_poly.entity_id
_entity_poly.type
_entity_poly.pdbx_seq_one_letter_code
_entity_poly.pdbx_strand_id
1 'polypeptide(L)'
;MSQSFNCIHLDSNILNPVSFFNENNDNTKKYTFLQQGDHQQKVYLSELTGILLKNDICSKVNVNSNNTKLWKVNVMRKDIKDKNVSTEEDIVQKLGGKEKKLQELFEEYFQDEL
;
A
#
# COMPACT_ATOMS: atom_id res chain seq x y z
N MET A 1 -16.44 -4.10 -9.78
CA MET A 1 -16.10 -2.82 -9.11
C MET A 1 -14.61 -2.82 -8.85
N SER A 2 -13.89 -1.74 -9.19
CA SER A 2 -12.48 -1.60 -8.83
C SER A 2 -12.36 -1.04 -7.42
N GLN A 3 -11.72 -1.76 -6.52
CA GLN A 3 -11.40 -1.29 -5.16
C GLN A 3 -9.98 -0.75 -5.18
N SER A 4 -9.73 0.41 -4.59
CA SER A 4 -8.40 1.01 -4.59
C SER A 4 -8.00 1.54 -3.23
N PHE A 5 -6.70 1.45 -2.96
CA PHE A 5 -6.09 1.94 -1.74
C PHE A 5 -5.03 2.98 -2.10
N ASN A 6 -4.91 4.02 -1.27
CA ASN A 6 -3.88 5.04 -1.47
C ASN A 6 -2.70 4.74 -0.56
N CYS A 7 -1.51 4.64 -1.15
CA CYS A 7 -0.26 4.62 -0.41
C CYS A 7 0.43 5.97 -0.54
N ILE A 8 0.89 6.53 0.58
CA ILE A 8 1.59 7.82 0.61
C ILE A 8 3.02 7.57 1.06
N HIS A 9 3.97 8.10 0.29
CA HIS A 9 5.34 8.24 0.75
C HIS A 9 5.46 9.54 1.54
N LEU A 10 5.80 9.47 2.82
CA LEU A 10 5.71 10.61 3.75
C LEU A 10 6.62 11.77 3.32
N ASP A 11 7.87 11.49 2.93
CA ASP A 11 8.84 12.56 2.60
C ASP A 11 8.48 13.32 1.33
N SER A 12 7.94 12.60 0.33
CA SER A 12 7.65 13.19 -0.99
C SER A 12 6.19 13.60 -1.15
N ASN A 13 5.33 13.24 -0.20
CA ASN A 13 3.87 13.39 -0.29
C ASN A 13 3.25 12.82 -1.57
N ILE A 14 3.97 11.93 -2.29
CA ILE A 14 3.50 11.29 -3.50
C ILE A 14 2.46 10.24 -3.12
N LEU A 15 1.32 10.30 -3.80
CA LEU A 15 0.21 9.38 -3.62
C LEU A 15 0.24 8.34 -4.75
N ASN A 16 0.35 7.08 -4.36
CA ASN A 16 0.39 5.92 -5.25
C ASN A 16 -0.87 5.09 -5.02
N PRO A 17 -1.87 5.17 -5.91
CA PRO A 17 -3.04 4.32 -5.83
C PRO A 17 -2.68 2.88 -6.21
N VAL A 18 -3.20 1.93 -5.45
CA VAL A 18 -3.12 0.48 -5.69
C VAL A 18 -4.52 0.01 -6.00
N SER A 19 -4.77 -0.38 -7.25
CA SER A 19 -6.10 -0.76 -7.73
C SER A 19 -6.23 -2.26 -7.88
N PHE A 20 -7.33 -2.81 -7.38
CA PHE A 20 -7.69 -4.21 -7.49
C PHE A 20 -8.85 -4.40 -8.47
N PHE A 21 -8.75 -5.45 -9.27
CA PHE A 21 -9.68 -5.81 -10.33
C PHE A 21 -10.17 -7.24 -10.13
N ASN A 22 -11.43 -7.50 -10.47
CA ASN A 22 -12.01 -8.84 -10.45
C ASN A 22 -11.66 -9.56 -11.75
N GLU A 23 -11.30 -10.84 -11.66
CA GLU A 23 -11.07 -11.68 -12.82
C GLU A 23 -12.39 -12.27 -13.33
N ASN A 24 -12.70 -12.14 -14.63
CA ASN A 24 -13.85 -12.78 -15.28
C ASN A 24 -15.22 -12.55 -14.57
N ASN A 25 -15.43 -11.38 -13.95
CA ASN A 25 -16.59 -11.07 -13.11
C ASN A 25 -16.77 -11.98 -11.88
N ASP A 26 -15.76 -12.76 -11.51
CA ASP A 26 -15.69 -13.49 -10.26
C ASP A 26 -15.15 -12.56 -9.17
N ASN A 27 -15.97 -12.28 -8.16
CA ASN A 27 -15.60 -11.42 -7.04
C ASN A 27 -14.63 -12.09 -6.07
N THR A 28 -14.39 -13.40 -6.20
CA THR A 28 -13.47 -14.14 -5.33
C THR A 28 -12.01 -14.03 -5.78
N LYS A 29 -11.77 -13.77 -7.07
CA LYS A 29 -10.43 -13.63 -7.63
C LYS A 29 -10.12 -12.18 -7.97
N LYS A 30 -9.40 -11.54 -7.06
CA LYS A 30 -8.92 -10.16 -7.23
C LYS A 30 -7.44 -10.15 -7.61
N TYR A 31 -7.05 -9.21 -8.45
CA TYR A 31 -5.66 -9.00 -8.83
C TYR A 31 -5.33 -7.52 -8.94
N THR A 32 -4.05 -7.20 -8.82
CA THR A 32 -3.48 -5.88 -9.07
C THR A 32 -2.39 -6.00 -10.12
N PHE A 33 -1.96 -4.85 -10.63
CA PHE A 33 -0.78 -4.76 -11.47
C PHE A 33 0.33 -4.00 -10.73
N LEU A 34 1.49 -4.63 -10.60
CA LEU A 34 2.68 -4.04 -10.00
C LEU A 34 3.73 -3.72 -11.06
N GLN A 35 4.45 -2.63 -10.89
CA GLN A 35 5.55 -2.19 -11.75
C GLN A 35 6.88 -2.68 -11.15
N GLN A 36 7.61 -3.49 -11.93
CA GLN A 36 8.99 -3.89 -11.63
C GLN A 36 9.89 -3.47 -12.79
N GLY A 37 10.59 -2.35 -12.61
CA GLY A 37 11.37 -1.74 -13.71
C GLY A 37 10.45 -1.30 -14.84
N ASP A 38 10.72 -1.75 -16.06
CA ASP A 38 9.94 -1.43 -17.26
C ASP A 38 8.74 -2.37 -17.49
N HIS A 39 8.57 -3.40 -16.66
CA HIS A 39 7.52 -4.40 -16.82
C HIS A 39 6.41 -4.27 -15.77
N GLN A 40 5.18 -4.44 -16.25
CA GLN A 40 3.99 -4.54 -15.42
C GLN A 40 3.63 -6.02 -15.22
N GLN A 41 3.53 -6.46 -13.98
CA GLN A 41 3.20 -7.83 -13.60
C GLN A 41 1.80 -7.89 -13.00
N LYS A 42 0.97 -8.81 -13.48
CA LYS A 42 -0.30 -9.18 -12.84
C LYS A 42 0.00 -10.03 -11.60
N VAL A 43 -0.51 -9.62 -10.44
CA VAL A 43 -0.35 -10.31 -9.15
C VAL A 43 -1.71 -10.51 -8.51
N TYR A 44 -2.04 -11.73 -8.13
CA TYR A 44 -3.30 -12.01 -7.43
C TYR A 44 -3.23 -11.52 -5.99
N LEU A 45 -4.38 -11.12 -5.46
CA LEU A 45 -4.51 -10.66 -4.07
C LEU A 45 -4.02 -11.74 -3.07
N SER A 46 -4.30 -13.00 -3.35
CA SER A 46 -3.86 -14.17 -2.58
C SER A 46 -2.34 -14.41 -2.61
N GLU A 47 -1.62 -13.71 -3.50
CA GLU A 47 -0.16 -13.79 -3.64
C GLU A 47 0.53 -12.46 -3.30
N LEU A 48 -0.25 -11.39 -3.13
CA LEU A 48 0.25 -10.05 -2.89
C LEU A 48 0.74 -9.93 -1.46
N THR A 49 2.05 -9.96 -1.25
CA THR A 49 2.66 -9.68 0.05
C THR A 49 2.95 -8.19 0.24
N GLY A 50 3.16 -7.78 1.49
CA GLY A 50 3.65 -6.44 1.80
C GLY A 50 5.00 -6.12 1.13
N ILE A 51 5.88 -7.12 0.93
CA ILE A 51 7.15 -6.97 0.19
C ILE A 51 6.90 -6.55 -1.25
N LEU A 52 6.02 -7.26 -1.97
CA LEU A 52 5.72 -6.96 -3.37
C LEU A 52 5.16 -5.54 -3.52
N LEU A 53 4.23 -5.17 -2.64
CA LEU A 53 3.65 -3.84 -2.63
C LEU A 53 4.70 -2.75 -2.32
N LYS A 54 5.55 -2.99 -1.31
CA LYS A 54 6.65 -2.07 -0.97
C LYS A 54 7.56 -1.83 -2.17
N ASN A 55 7.99 -2.90 -2.83
CA ASN A 55 8.92 -2.80 -3.96
C ASN A 55 8.31 -2.02 -5.14
N ASP A 56 7.02 -2.24 -5.44
CA ASP A 56 6.28 -1.47 -6.45
C ASP A 56 6.21 0.03 -6.12
N ILE A 57 5.88 0.38 -4.87
CA ILE A 57 5.79 1.79 -4.47
C ILE A 57 7.18 2.44 -4.51
N CYS A 58 8.19 1.77 -3.97
CA CYS A 58 9.57 2.28 -3.92
C CYS A 58 10.15 2.49 -5.32
N SER A 59 9.84 1.60 -6.28
CA SER A 59 10.27 1.76 -7.67
C SER A 59 9.64 3.00 -8.31
N LYS A 60 8.34 3.23 -8.09
CA LYS A 60 7.60 4.39 -8.61
C LYS A 60 8.11 5.74 -8.09
N VAL A 61 8.59 5.78 -6.85
CA VAL A 61 9.11 7.02 -6.23
C VAL A 61 10.64 7.11 -6.25
N ASN A 62 11.32 6.15 -6.88
CA ASN A 62 12.78 6.06 -7.00
C ASN A 62 13.51 6.13 -5.65
N VAL A 63 13.05 5.36 -4.66
CA VAL A 63 13.68 5.26 -3.33
C VAL A 63 14.14 3.84 -3.03
N ASN A 64 15.11 3.72 -2.12
CA ASN A 64 15.61 2.42 -1.68
C ASN A 64 14.55 1.68 -0.83
N SER A 65 14.13 0.51 -1.27
CA SER A 65 13.12 -0.30 -0.59
C SER A 65 13.64 -0.99 0.68
N ASN A 66 14.95 -1.09 0.89
CA ASN A 66 15.53 -1.84 2.04
C ASN A 66 15.13 -1.24 3.39
N ASN A 67 15.01 0.08 3.47
CA ASN A 67 14.69 0.78 4.72
C ASN A 67 13.24 1.26 4.79
N THR A 68 12.40 0.86 3.83
CA THR A 68 11.00 1.29 3.78
C THR A 68 10.12 0.34 4.59
N LYS A 69 9.32 0.91 5.48
CA LYS A 69 8.27 0.24 6.26
C LYS A 69 6.89 0.63 5.73
N LEU A 70 5.89 -0.20 6.01
CA LEU A 70 4.50 0.05 5.61
C LEU A 70 3.62 0.12 6.85
N TRP A 71 2.74 1.13 6.91
CA TRP A 71 1.74 1.25 7.96
C TRP A 71 0.33 1.29 7.37
N LYS A 72 -0.61 0.62 8.05
CA LYS A 72 -2.05 0.82 7.82
C LYS A 72 -2.52 1.96 8.71
N VAL A 73 -3.16 2.96 8.11
CA VAL A 73 -3.82 4.08 8.79
C VAL A 73 -5.23 4.23 8.25
N ASN A 74 -6.15 4.77 9.06
CA ASN A 74 -7.53 5.04 8.66
C ASN A 74 -7.84 6.53 8.83
N VAL A 75 -7.21 7.37 8.02
CA VAL A 75 -7.31 8.84 8.06
C VAL A 75 -7.33 9.42 6.64
N MET A 76 -7.82 10.65 6.48
CA MET A 76 -7.74 11.34 5.20
C MET A 76 -6.34 11.93 4.99
N ARG A 77 -5.95 12.13 3.73
CA ARG A 77 -4.65 12.75 3.38
C ARG A 77 -4.47 14.14 4.00
N LYS A 78 -5.55 14.92 4.13
CA LYS A 78 -5.51 16.24 4.78
C LYS A 78 -5.09 16.11 6.25
N ASP A 79 -5.57 15.10 6.96
CA ASP A 79 -5.29 14.90 8.38
C ASP A 79 -3.81 14.58 8.61
N ILE A 80 -3.16 13.91 7.65
CA ILE A 80 -1.72 13.62 7.68
C ILE A 80 -0.91 14.92 7.56
N LYS A 81 -1.33 15.82 6.66
CA LYS A 81 -0.70 17.13 6.48
C LYS A 81 -0.93 18.04 7.68
N ASP A 82 -2.17 18.15 8.14
CA ASP A 82 -2.58 19.05 9.22
C ASP A 82 -1.92 18.67 10.56
N LYS A 83 -1.65 17.38 10.77
CA LYS A 83 -0.98 16.85 11.96
C LYS A 83 0.56 16.88 11.88
N ASN A 84 1.13 17.39 10.79
CA ASN A 84 2.58 17.43 10.53
C ASN A 84 3.25 16.09 10.84
N VAL A 85 2.77 15.01 10.21
CA VAL A 85 3.31 13.65 10.41
C VAL A 85 4.57 13.49 9.57
N SER A 86 5.71 13.27 10.21
CA SER A 86 6.99 13.04 9.51
C SER A 86 7.82 11.89 10.07
N THR A 87 7.48 11.32 11.23
CA THR A 87 8.24 10.21 11.84
C THR A 87 7.39 8.96 12.08
N GLU A 88 8.05 7.87 12.44
CA GLU A 88 7.38 6.64 12.87
C GLU A 88 6.53 6.87 14.13
N GLU A 89 7.04 7.62 15.12
CA GLU A 89 6.27 7.94 16.33
C GLU A 89 5.01 8.73 15.99
N ASP A 90 5.09 9.66 15.04
CA ASP A 90 3.93 10.44 14.59
C ASP A 90 2.85 9.54 13.96
N ILE A 91 3.25 8.56 13.15
CA ILE A 91 2.31 7.62 12.54
C ILE A 91 1.58 6.83 13.64
N VAL A 92 2.31 6.31 14.62
CA VAL A 92 1.73 5.50 15.71
C VAL A 92 0.85 6.36 16.63
N GLN A 93 1.35 7.52 17.08
CA GLN A 93 0.66 8.34 18.08
C GLN A 93 -0.43 9.24 17.50
N LYS A 94 -0.17 9.90 16.35
CA LYS A 94 -1.10 10.88 15.78
C LYS A 94 -2.11 10.26 14.83
N LEU A 95 -1.74 9.16 14.15
CA LEU A 95 -2.59 8.48 13.17
C LEU A 95 -3.11 7.11 13.62
N GLY A 96 -2.63 6.58 14.76
CA GLY A 96 -2.98 5.24 15.21
C GLY A 96 -2.49 4.15 14.26
N GLY A 97 -1.39 4.42 13.56
CA GLY A 97 -0.87 3.55 12.52
C GLY A 97 -0.41 2.20 13.06
N LYS A 98 -0.74 1.14 12.34
CA LYS A 98 -0.28 -0.23 12.62
C LYS A 98 0.75 -0.62 11.59
N GLU A 99 1.98 -0.90 12.04
CA GLU A 99 3.02 -1.41 11.15
C GLU A 99 2.59 -2.76 10.57
N LYS A 100 2.78 -2.92 9.26
CA LYS A 100 2.54 -4.18 8.57
C LYS A 100 3.82 -4.99 8.51
N LYS A 101 3.72 -6.28 8.80
CA LYS A 101 4.78 -7.24 8.47
C LYS A 101 4.79 -7.48 6.98
N LEU A 102 5.94 -7.23 6.35
CA LEU A 102 6.06 -7.30 4.90
C LEU A 102 5.89 -8.72 4.34
N GLN A 103 6.20 -9.75 5.14
CA GLN A 103 6.11 -11.16 4.74
C GLN A 103 4.66 -11.68 4.68
N GLU A 104 3.74 -11.04 5.40
CA GLU A 104 2.33 -11.43 5.45
C GLU A 104 1.60 -10.96 4.18
N LEU A 105 0.49 -11.65 3.89
CA LEU A 105 -0.35 -11.33 2.74
C LEU A 105 -1.05 -9.98 2.96
N PHE A 106 -1.23 -9.24 1.87
CA PHE A 106 -1.93 -7.97 1.90
C PHE A 106 -3.36 -8.15 2.38
N GLU A 107 -4.05 -9.21 1.93
CA GLU A 107 -5.43 -9.47 2.33
C GLU A 107 -5.62 -9.66 3.83
N GLU A 108 -4.65 -10.23 4.55
CA GLU A 108 -4.71 -10.41 6.01
C GLU A 108 -4.89 -9.07 6.76
N TYR A 109 -4.39 -7.97 6.20
CA TYR A 109 -4.52 -6.64 6.78
C TYR A 109 -5.75 -5.88 6.32
N PHE A 110 -6.44 -6.30 5.25
CA PHE A 110 -7.54 -5.55 4.63
C PHE A 110 -8.79 -6.40 4.38
N GLN A 111 -8.98 -7.50 5.11
CA GLN A 111 -10.13 -8.40 4.89
C GLN A 111 -11.48 -7.66 4.94
N ASP A 112 -11.63 -6.69 5.84
CA ASP A 112 -12.86 -5.90 5.97
C ASP A 112 -13.04 -4.86 4.85
N GLU A 113 -11.95 -4.50 4.17
CA GLU A 113 -11.89 -3.45 3.14
C GLU A 113 -11.64 -4.00 1.74
N LEU A 114 -11.67 -5.32 1.54
CA LEU A 114 -11.45 -6.02 0.28
C LEU A 114 -12.67 -6.84 -0.14
#